data_AF-A0A5R8WY68-F1
#
_entry.id   AF-A0A5R8WY68-F1
#
_cell.length_a   1.000
_cell.length_b   1.000
_cell.length_c   1.000
_cell.angle_alpha   90.00
_cell.angle_beta   90.00
_cell.angle_gamma   90.00
#
_symmetry.space_group_name_H-M   'P 1'
#
loop_
_entity.id
_entity.type
_entity.pdbx_description
1 polymer ?
#
loop_
_entity_poly.entity_id
_entity_poly.type
_entity_poly.pdbx_seq_one_letter_code
_entity_poly.pdbx_strand_id
1 'polypeptide(L)'
;MNRNTTLLLGLLGLLSLGTQTAQAQNAPVIQQAEGGTLGTDWLSQTASGVQYVTITPTATINAQNPGTAARVINYSVTFPGAGSYDLYARVRVGPAGANDDSFYYANGFGTKLPADDTNWITVNNLNAVGYASTAGNVAVDGAGGAGTGVWKWLNLSKFNGGEAPVSFTVAAGALTQTFQLGAREDGLDIDKLVFGQTGIYFTPAQLDAGQQGSTTPPVTFTPSGPPMAQGKPKYLGGVWSTPQKPFFNKYFNQVTPENAGKWGSVEGTRNQMNWAELDSTYALAQRNGIPFKMHTLIWGAQQPIWIETLSDADQLAEINQWFQAVAQRYPNIAQIEVVNEALNDLPLNGSTGNNGPNTPGSGAGNYYNALGGAGATGWDWVITSFTLARQYFPNAQLMINDYGVITNTTNAQRYLTLINLLTARNLVDGVGIQGHAFETRGIPATTLAANLTTLASAGKPLYITELDIDGVDASSNLDDAIQLAEYQRIFPTLWTHPGVKGITLWGYRPGHWRTAQGAYLANADNTERTAFVWLQNYVRTTVLKVKNGQETTVRLFPNPTADGRFSLTGTQTITQLRIVDRLGRTVHQQALRQQPAVDLQLQLARGLYVVQLTEQDGSLITSKLLVE
;
A
#
# COMPACT_ATOMS: atom_id res chain seq x y z
N MET A 1 3.56 55.11 -40.50
CA MET A 1 4.89 55.35 -41.09
C MET A 1 5.55 56.53 -40.38
N ASN A 2 6.64 56.22 -39.70
CA ASN A 2 7.76 57.04 -39.22
C ASN A 2 7.56 58.52 -38.85
N ARG A 3 7.96 58.85 -37.62
CA ARG A 3 9.06 59.81 -37.40
C ARG A 3 9.73 59.57 -36.05
N ASN A 4 11.01 59.21 -36.12
CA ASN A 4 11.94 59.14 -35.00
C ASN A 4 12.13 60.54 -34.38
N THR A 5 12.21 60.61 -33.06
CA THR A 5 12.80 61.77 -32.37
C THR A 5 13.70 61.26 -31.25
N THR A 6 14.95 61.69 -31.36
CA THR A 6 16.14 61.40 -30.57
C THR A 6 15.95 61.81 -29.10
N LEU A 7 16.23 60.89 -28.16
CA LEU A 7 16.31 61.18 -26.72
C LEU A 7 17.68 61.76 -26.37
N LEU A 8 17.69 62.87 -25.63
CA LEU A 8 18.85 63.39 -24.91
C LEU A 8 18.72 63.02 -23.42
N LEU A 9 19.78 62.47 -22.85
CA LEU A 9 19.90 62.06 -21.45
C LEU A 9 19.77 63.24 -20.48
N GLY A 10 18.93 63.07 -19.46
CA GLY A 10 18.96 63.85 -18.22
C GLY A 10 19.12 62.91 -17.02
N LEU A 11 20.28 62.99 -16.37
CA LEU A 11 20.63 62.27 -15.15
C LEU A 11 19.84 62.85 -13.96
N LEU A 12 19.04 62.03 -13.27
CA LEU A 12 18.59 62.33 -11.90
C LEU A 12 18.89 61.11 -11.02
N GLY A 13 19.74 61.34 -10.01
CA GLY A 13 20.01 60.39 -8.95
C GLY A 13 18.77 60.18 -8.09
N LEU A 14 18.41 58.91 -7.87
CA LEU A 14 17.46 58.51 -6.84
C LEU A 14 18.21 57.90 -5.66
N LEU A 15 17.91 58.44 -4.48
CA LEU A 15 18.21 57.84 -3.19
C LEU A 15 17.68 56.40 -3.15
N SER A 16 18.57 55.44 -2.95
CA SER A 16 18.21 54.08 -2.56
C SER A 16 17.84 54.07 -1.08
N LEU A 17 16.57 54.33 -0.76
CA LEU A 17 16.00 53.89 0.51
C LEU A 17 15.89 52.37 0.45
N GLY A 18 16.76 51.70 1.21
CA GLY A 18 16.79 50.25 1.30
C GLY A 18 15.44 49.71 1.77
N THR A 19 14.84 48.86 0.95
CA THR A 19 13.75 47.99 1.36
C THR A 19 14.34 46.93 2.30
N GLN A 20 14.17 47.09 3.61
CA GLN A 20 14.20 45.93 4.51
C GLN A 20 13.00 45.06 4.13
N THR A 21 13.24 44.00 3.38
CA THR A 21 12.25 42.93 3.24
C THR A 21 12.02 42.34 4.62
N ALA A 22 10.83 42.56 5.18
CA ALA A 22 10.38 41.85 6.36
C ALA A 22 10.53 40.35 6.08
N GLN A 23 11.49 39.69 6.72
CA GLN A 23 11.55 38.22 6.69
C GLN A 23 10.20 37.72 7.18
N ALA A 24 9.58 36.83 6.40
CA ALA A 24 8.30 36.22 6.71
C ALA A 24 8.37 35.63 8.12
N GLN A 25 7.58 36.18 9.05
CA GLN A 25 7.65 35.88 10.49
C GLN A 25 7.51 34.40 10.86
N ASN A 26 7.11 33.53 9.91
CA ASN A 26 6.83 32.12 10.16
C ASN A 26 7.90 31.16 9.56
N ALA A 27 9.00 31.67 9.01
CA ALA A 27 10.11 30.82 8.60
C ALA A 27 10.94 30.38 9.84
N PRO A 28 11.36 29.11 9.91
CA PRO A 28 12.14 28.61 11.04
C PRO A 28 13.57 29.16 11.04
N VAL A 29 14.15 29.39 12.22
CA VAL A 29 15.56 29.76 12.39
C VAL A 29 16.40 28.50 12.53
N ILE A 30 17.17 28.17 11.49
CA ILE A 30 17.92 26.92 11.40
C ILE A 30 19.36 27.14 11.85
N GLN A 31 19.90 26.20 12.60
CA GLN A 31 21.32 26.07 12.93
C GLN A 31 21.76 24.65 12.57
N GLN A 32 22.73 24.52 11.66
CA GLN A 32 23.42 23.24 11.51
C GLN A 32 24.15 22.94 12.81
N ALA A 33 24.13 21.70 13.28
CA ALA A 33 24.67 21.36 14.58
C ALA A 33 26.19 21.60 14.63
N GLU A 34 26.89 21.39 13.53
CA GLU A 34 28.32 21.68 13.35
C GLU A 34 28.64 23.17 13.16
N GLY A 35 27.63 24.01 12.92
CA GLY A 35 27.81 25.45 12.68
C GLY A 35 28.13 26.26 13.94
N GLY A 36 28.05 25.63 15.12
CA GLY A 36 28.46 26.22 16.39
C GLY A 36 29.96 26.12 16.66
N THR A 37 30.42 26.74 17.76
CA THR A 37 31.77 26.49 18.29
C THR A 37 31.74 25.22 19.13
N LEU A 38 32.26 24.13 18.57
CA LEU A 38 32.30 22.80 19.18
C LEU A 38 33.36 22.75 20.29
N GLY A 39 32.96 22.21 21.45
CA GLY A 39 33.92 21.73 22.45
C GLY A 39 34.71 20.53 21.92
N THR A 40 35.87 20.27 22.51
CA THR A 40 36.86 19.29 22.01
C THR A 40 36.37 17.83 22.00
N ASP A 41 35.29 17.51 22.70
CA ASP A 41 34.74 16.15 22.75
C ASP A 41 33.71 15.89 21.62
N TRP A 42 33.31 16.93 20.89
CA TRP A 42 32.41 16.81 19.74
C TRP A 42 33.19 16.59 18.45
N LEU A 43 32.70 15.66 17.62
CA LEU A 43 33.17 15.41 16.27
C LEU A 43 32.14 15.91 15.28
N SER A 44 32.60 16.57 14.21
CA SER A 44 31.79 16.78 13.00
C SER A 44 32.08 15.67 12.00
N GLN A 45 31.04 15.02 11.52
CA GLN A 45 31.11 13.92 10.54
C GLN A 45 30.19 14.18 9.36
N THR A 46 30.36 13.41 8.29
CA THR A 46 29.46 13.44 7.13
C THR A 46 29.19 12.03 6.65
N ALA A 47 27.93 11.66 6.56
CA ALA A 47 27.50 10.37 6.03
C ALA A 47 26.23 10.52 5.19
N SER A 48 26.20 9.86 4.03
CA SER A 48 25.05 9.86 3.12
C SER A 48 24.50 11.26 2.79
N GLY A 49 25.40 12.25 2.64
CA GLY A 49 25.05 13.63 2.31
C GLY A 49 24.53 14.47 3.47
N VAL A 50 24.54 13.96 4.71
CA VAL A 50 24.19 14.71 5.92
C VAL A 50 25.46 14.97 6.72
N GLN A 51 25.72 16.24 7.04
CA GLN A 51 26.74 16.64 8.00
C GLN A 51 26.10 16.68 9.40
N TYR A 52 26.79 16.17 10.41
CA TYR A 52 26.23 16.08 11.76
C TYR A 52 27.34 16.12 12.81
N VAL A 53 26.93 16.31 14.06
CA VAL A 53 27.81 16.19 15.23
C VAL A 53 27.48 14.93 16.04
N THR A 54 28.51 14.33 16.62
CA THR A 54 28.42 13.22 17.56
C THR A 54 29.55 13.34 18.59
N ILE A 55 29.44 12.70 19.75
CA ILE A 55 30.49 12.77 20.79
C ILE A 55 31.51 11.64 20.65
N THR A 56 32.78 11.98 20.92
CA THR A 56 33.95 11.07 21.01
C THR A 56 33.86 10.24 22.30
N PRO A 57 34.34 8.97 22.35
CA PRO A 57 33.84 7.97 23.29
C PRO A 57 34.17 8.34 24.74
N THR A 58 33.18 8.93 25.39
CA THR A 58 33.05 9.00 26.84
C THR A 58 31.58 8.76 27.15
N ALA A 59 31.31 7.64 27.80
CA ALA A 59 30.02 7.40 28.42
C ALA A 59 29.62 8.60 29.31
N THR A 60 28.34 8.69 29.64
CA THR A 60 27.76 9.68 30.56
C THR A 60 28.71 10.03 31.72
N ILE A 61 29.27 11.26 31.71
CA ILE A 61 30.14 11.73 32.80
C ILE A 61 29.30 12.10 34.02
N ASN A 62 28.18 12.79 33.80
CA ASN A 62 27.20 13.16 34.83
C ASN A 62 25.78 12.88 34.30
N ALA A 63 24.84 12.64 35.21
CA ALA A 63 23.47 12.26 34.83
C ALA A 63 22.57 13.45 34.46
N GLN A 64 22.93 14.69 34.84
CA GLN A 64 22.10 15.89 34.66
C GLN A 64 22.78 17.05 33.91
N ASN A 65 24.08 16.94 33.60
CA ASN A 65 24.81 18.02 32.96
C ASN A 65 25.99 17.51 32.07
N PRO A 66 26.54 18.36 31.18
CA PRO A 66 27.70 18.00 30.35
C PRO A 66 29.03 17.93 31.11
N GLY A 67 29.13 18.53 32.30
CA GLY A 67 30.28 18.51 33.19
C GLY A 67 31.41 19.46 32.80
N THR A 68 31.81 19.47 31.53
CA THR A 68 32.96 20.25 31.05
C THR A 68 32.63 21.07 29.81
N ALA A 69 33.40 22.15 29.58
CA ALA A 69 33.25 22.97 28.37
C ALA A 69 33.60 22.19 27.08
N ALA A 70 34.42 21.13 27.19
CA ALA A 70 34.74 20.25 26.07
C ALA A 70 33.51 19.52 25.51
N ARG A 71 32.48 19.32 26.35
CA ARG A 71 31.22 18.65 25.99
C ARG A 71 30.11 19.61 25.59
N VAL A 72 30.41 20.89 25.36
CA VAL A 72 29.41 21.91 25.02
C VAL A 72 29.65 22.48 23.61
N ILE A 73 28.59 22.64 22.83
CA ILE A 73 28.60 23.42 21.58
C ILE A 73 27.94 24.78 21.84
N ASN A 74 28.55 25.86 21.35
CA ASN A 74 28.04 27.22 21.49
C ASN A 74 27.52 27.77 20.16
N TYR A 75 26.29 28.28 20.15
CA TYR A 75 25.65 28.88 18.98
C TYR A 75 25.34 30.36 19.22
N SER A 76 25.48 31.16 18.17
CA SER A 76 24.99 32.54 18.11
C SER A 76 23.80 32.58 17.16
N VAL A 77 22.58 32.66 17.69
CA VAL A 77 21.34 32.52 16.94
C VAL A 77 20.68 33.88 16.81
N THR A 78 20.46 34.34 15.57
CA THR A 78 19.75 35.60 15.29
C THR A 78 18.31 35.32 14.88
N PHE A 79 17.37 35.86 15.64
CA PHE A 79 15.93 35.68 15.43
C PHE A 79 15.34 36.82 14.59
N PRO A 80 14.33 36.53 13.75
CA PRO A 80 13.69 37.53 12.90
C PRO A 80 12.81 38.52 13.69
N GLY A 81 12.50 38.23 14.95
CA GLY A 81 11.67 39.09 15.80
C GLY A 81 11.62 38.64 17.25
N ALA A 82 10.94 39.44 18.06
CA ALA A 82 10.64 39.09 19.45
C ALA A 82 9.52 38.04 19.50
N GLY A 83 9.51 37.22 20.55
CA GLY A 83 8.45 36.25 20.79
C GLY A 83 8.94 34.98 21.47
N SER A 84 8.05 34.01 21.57
CA SER A 84 8.37 32.67 22.05
C SER A 84 8.65 31.74 20.87
N TYR A 85 9.63 30.85 21.06
CA TYR A 85 10.09 29.90 20.07
C TYR A 85 10.14 28.49 20.67
N ASP A 86 9.68 27.52 19.90
CA ASP A 86 9.84 26.10 20.16
C ASP A 86 11.17 25.62 19.57
N LEU A 87 11.88 24.76 20.30
CA LEU A 87 13.13 24.13 19.87
C LEU A 87 12.84 22.77 19.24
N TYR A 88 13.33 22.57 18.02
CA TYR A 88 13.32 21.31 17.31
C TYR A 88 14.74 20.81 17.10
N ALA A 89 14.92 19.49 17.08
CA ALA A 89 16.19 18.86 16.75
C ALA A 89 15.98 17.73 15.74
N ARG A 90 16.91 17.65 14.77
CA ARG A 90 17.01 16.51 13.86
C ARG A 90 18.13 15.60 14.33
N VAL A 91 17.76 14.39 14.73
CA VAL A 91 18.68 13.43 15.36
C VAL A 91 18.61 12.07 14.69
N ARG A 92 19.64 11.24 14.91
CA ARG A 92 19.65 9.81 14.59
C ARG A 92 20.20 9.05 15.80
N VAL A 93 19.39 8.15 16.34
CA VAL A 93 19.80 7.25 17.42
C VAL A 93 20.56 6.07 16.82
N GLY A 94 21.74 5.80 17.36
CA GLY A 94 22.60 4.72 16.94
C GLY A 94 22.04 3.31 17.17
N PRO A 95 22.80 2.27 16.77
CA PRO A 95 22.38 0.87 16.85
C PRO A 95 22.28 0.34 18.28
N ALA A 96 22.91 0.96 19.28
CA ALA A 96 22.78 0.55 20.69
C ALA A 96 21.47 1.04 21.33
N GLY A 97 20.63 1.76 20.58
CA GLY A 97 19.27 2.09 20.98
C GLY A 97 19.22 2.97 22.21
N ALA A 98 18.76 2.43 23.34
CA ALA A 98 18.59 3.19 24.59
C ALA A 98 19.90 3.67 25.25
N ASN A 99 21.06 3.27 24.72
CA ASN A 99 22.36 3.79 25.17
C ASN A 99 22.91 4.91 24.28
N ASP A 100 22.23 5.19 23.15
CA ASP A 100 22.63 6.17 22.14
C ASP A 100 21.55 7.28 22.00
N ASP A 101 20.70 7.49 23.01
CA ASP A 101 19.41 8.15 22.83
C ASP A 101 19.20 9.39 23.69
N SER A 102 20.30 10.06 24.06
CA SER A 102 20.21 11.20 24.96
C SER A 102 21.29 12.28 24.75
N PHE A 103 20.92 13.50 25.11
CA PHE A 103 21.79 14.67 25.13
C PHE A 103 21.22 15.75 26.05
N TYR A 104 21.92 16.87 26.18
CA TYR A 104 21.47 18.03 26.95
C TYR A 104 21.25 19.24 26.05
N TYR A 105 20.30 20.09 26.41
CA TYR A 105 20.23 21.46 25.89
C TYR A 105 20.15 22.48 27.03
N ALA A 106 20.64 23.69 26.78
CA ALA A 106 20.62 24.77 27.77
C ALA A 106 19.18 25.13 28.18
N ASN A 107 18.95 25.36 29.48
CA ASN A 107 17.64 25.69 30.07
C ASN A 107 17.08 27.10 29.70
N GLY A 108 17.49 27.64 28.56
CA GLY A 108 17.19 28.97 28.07
C GLY A 108 18.39 29.55 27.33
N PHE A 109 18.27 30.80 26.87
CA PHE A 109 19.38 31.51 26.23
C PHE A 109 20.45 31.98 27.24
N GLY A 110 21.60 32.37 26.70
CA GLY A 110 22.78 32.82 27.43
C GLY A 110 23.79 31.69 27.66
N THR A 111 25.00 32.08 28.10
CA THR A 111 26.05 31.13 28.44
C THR A 111 25.73 30.41 29.75
N LYS A 112 25.78 29.08 29.71
CA LYS A 112 25.55 28.16 30.81
C LYS A 112 26.84 27.57 31.35
N LEU A 113 26.85 27.26 32.64
CA LEU A 113 27.95 26.56 33.28
C LEU A 113 27.81 25.04 33.04
N PRO A 114 28.80 24.37 32.42
CA PRO A 114 28.69 22.95 32.08
C PRO A 114 28.46 22.01 33.27
N ALA A 115 28.93 22.38 34.46
CA ALA A 115 28.86 21.55 35.66
C ALA A 115 27.69 21.91 36.61
N ASP A 116 26.81 22.84 36.21
CA ASP A 116 25.66 23.26 37.02
C ASP A 116 24.39 22.58 36.51
N ASP A 117 23.84 21.64 37.29
CA ASP A 117 22.63 20.89 36.96
C ASP A 117 21.45 21.81 36.60
N THR A 118 21.35 22.97 37.24
CA THR A 118 20.21 23.86 37.04
C THR A 118 20.20 24.50 35.66
N ASN A 119 21.33 24.45 34.92
CA ASN A 119 21.51 25.14 33.65
C ASN A 119 21.14 24.30 32.42
N TRP A 120 20.88 23.01 32.59
CA TRP A 120 20.69 22.05 31.50
C TRP A 120 19.36 21.33 31.62
N ILE A 121 18.83 20.91 30.48
CA ILE A 121 17.65 20.06 30.39
C ILE A 121 18.08 18.75 29.76
N THR A 122 17.77 17.65 30.45
CA THR A 122 18.02 16.30 29.95
C THR A 122 17.00 15.91 28.88
N VAL A 123 17.49 15.55 27.70
CA VAL A 123 16.72 14.86 26.64
C VAL A 123 17.08 13.39 26.67
N ASN A 124 16.10 12.51 26.75
CA ASN A 124 16.32 11.08 26.92
C ASN A 124 15.21 10.24 26.27
N ASN A 125 15.37 8.91 26.26
CA ASN A 125 14.40 7.95 25.73
C ASN A 125 14.05 8.20 24.25
N LEU A 126 15.05 8.61 23.46
CA LEU A 126 14.84 8.95 22.06
C LEU A 126 14.76 7.74 21.13
N ASN A 127 15.04 6.52 21.59
CA ASN A 127 15.16 5.33 20.73
C ASN A 127 13.89 4.98 19.92
N ALA A 128 12.69 5.28 20.44
CA ALA A 128 11.41 4.90 19.84
C ALA A 128 10.46 6.10 19.59
N VAL A 129 10.98 7.32 19.62
CA VAL A 129 10.20 8.56 19.46
C VAL A 129 10.75 9.41 18.31
N GLY A 130 9.96 10.34 17.80
CA GLY A 130 10.31 11.28 16.74
C GLY A 130 9.55 11.02 15.43
N TYR A 131 9.72 11.94 14.50
CA TYR A 131 9.06 11.94 13.20
C TYR A 131 10.11 11.81 12.09
N ALA A 132 10.11 10.69 11.38
CA ALA A 132 11.03 10.51 10.26
C ALA A 132 10.83 11.59 9.18
N SER A 133 11.88 11.97 8.46
CA SER A 133 11.79 12.89 7.31
C SER A 133 10.71 12.48 6.28
N THR A 134 10.38 11.19 6.21
CA THR A 134 9.37 10.61 5.32
C THR A 134 7.95 10.54 5.90
N ALA A 135 7.71 11.05 7.11
CA ALA A 135 6.39 10.96 7.75
C ALA A 135 5.29 11.76 7.02
N GLY A 136 5.67 12.62 6.07
CA GLY A 136 4.78 13.40 5.21
C GLY A 136 4.05 14.52 5.96
N ASN A 137 2.79 14.79 5.64
CA ASN A 137 2.00 15.92 6.15
C ASN A 137 1.48 15.74 7.59
N VAL A 138 2.38 15.53 8.54
CA VAL A 138 2.12 15.52 9.99
C VAL A 138 3.00 16.56 10.67
N ALA A 139 2.45 17.24 11.68
CA ALA A 139 3.26 18.14 12.50
C ALA A 139 4.26 17.34 13.34
N VAL A 140 5.47 17.87 13.50
CA VAL A 140 6.43 17.43 14.51
C VAL A 140 5.94 17.94 15.86
N ASP A 141 4.96 17.25 16.44
CA ASP A 141 4.27 17.64 17.65
C ASP A 141 4.05 16.43 18.57
N GLY A 142 4.34 16.54 19.87
CA GLY A 142 4.34 15.40 20.79
C GLY A 142 5.47 14.38 20.51
N ALA A 143 5.26 13.12 20.86
CA ALA A 143 6.32 12.12 20.89
C ALA A 143 6.68 11.51 19.52
N GLY A 144 5.74 11.30 18.60
CA GLY A 144 6.01 10.55 17.36
C GLY A 144 6.24 9.05 17.59
N GLY A 145 6.96 8.37 16.69
CA GLY A 145 7.16 6.91 16.77
C GLY A 145 8.25 6.33 15.87
N ALA A 146 9.17 7.15 15.36
CA ALA A 146 10.29 6.69 14.55
C ALA A 146 11.34 5.96 15.42
N GLY A 147 11.83 4.82 14.92
CA GLY A 147 12.80 3.96 15.61
C GLY A 147 14.25 4.45 15.54
N THR A 148 15.20 3.52 15.70
CA THR A 148 16.65 3.76 15.63
C THR A 148 17.16 3.73 14.18
N GLY A 149 18.38 4.21 13.94
CA GLY A 149 19.04 4.17 12.63
C GLY A 149 18.46 5.09 11.55
N VAL A 150 17.43 5.88 11.88
CA VAL A 150 16.76 6.81 10.96
C VAL A 150 16.89 8.25 11.43
N TRP A 151 17.07 9.18 10.49
CA TRP A 151 16.98 10.61 10.77
C TRP A 151 15.53 11.00 11.09
N LYS A 152 15.35 11.67 12.22
CA LYS A 152 14.03 12.04 12.73
C LYS A 152 14.03 13.38 13.44
N TRP A 153 12.89 14.06 13.37
CA TRP A 153 12.64 15.34 14.02
C TRP A 153 11.91 15.16 15.34
N LEU A 154 12.28 15.99 16.30
CA LEU A 154 11.66 16.11 17.62
C LEU A 154 11.32 17.58 17.88
N ASN A 155 10.20 17.86 18.55
CA ASN A 155 9.93 19.17 19.16
C ASN A 155 10.24 19.09 20.66
N LEU A 156 11.45 19.51 21.03
CA LEU A 156 11.99 19.42 22.39
C LEU A 156 11.27 20.35 23.37
N SER A 157 10.57 21.37 22.88
CA SER A 157 9.72 22.25 23.69
C SER A 157 8.39 21.61 24.09
N LYS A 158 8.04 20.46 23.52
CA LYS A 158 6.81 19.71 23.84
C LYS A 158 7.08 18.31 24.36
N PHE A 159 8.15 17.68 23.90
CA PHE A 159 8.55 16.36 24.35
C PHE A 159 10.06 16.17 24.19
N ASN A 160 10.73 15.81 25.28
CA ASN A 160 12.16 15.48 25.29
C ASN A 160 12.45 14.17 26.05
N GLY A 161 11.42 13.45 26.52
CA GLY A 161 11.53 12.17 27.21
C GLY A 161 12.34 12.16 28.52
N GLY A 162 12.74 13.33 29.02
CA GLY A 162 13.53 13.49 30.25
C GLY A 162 12.84 14.44 31.23
N GLU A 163 13.20 15.71 31.17
CA GLU A 163 12.71 16.75 32.08
C GLU A 163 11.64 17.65 31.45
N ALA A 164 10.89 18.40 32.26
CA ALA A 164 9.91 19.35 31.72
C ALA A 164 10.59 20.37 30.78
N PRO A 165 10.11 20.53 29.53
CA PRO A 165 10.69 21.51 28.62
C PRO A 165 10.59 22.95 29.13
N VAL A 166 11.56 23.77 28.75
CA VAL A 166 11.55 25.22 29.02
C VAL A 166 11.07 26.02 27.82
N SER A 167 10.64 27.26 28.07
CA SER A 167 10.24 28.20 27.02
C SER A 167 11.39 29.10 26.58
N PHE A 168 11.64 29.20 25.28
CA PHE A 168 12.63 30.13 24.71
C PHE A 168 11.93 31.43 24.32
N THR A 169 12.26 32.53 25.00
CA THR A 169 11.67 33.85 24.71
C THR A 169 12.75 34.83 24.30
N VAL A 170 12.52 35.53 23.19
CA VAL A 170 13.41 36.54 22.61
C VAL A 170 12.76 37.91 22.78
N ALA A 171 13.48 38.85 23.38
CA ALA A 171 13.04 40.23 23.55
C ALA A 171 13.36 41.09 22.31
N ALA A 172 12.51 42.08 22.00
CA ALA A 172 12.65 42.91 20.80
C ALA A 172 13.99 43.65 20.67
N GLY A 173 14.64 43.98 21.80
CA GLY A 173 15.95 44.63 21.82
C GLY A 173 17.15 43.68 21.82
N ALA A 174 16.93 42.37 21.81
CA ALA A 174 17.98 41.35 21.93
C ALA A 174 17.69 40.18 20.98
N LEU A 175 17.71 40.43 19.67
CA LEU A 175 17.37 39.41 18.67
C LEU A 175 18.48 38.38 18.44
N THR A 176 19.74 38.67 18.81
CA THR A 176 20.82 37.68 18.78
C THR A 176 21.00 37.09 20.17
N GLN A 177 20.87 35.77 20.28
CA GLN A 177 20.93 35.02 21.51
C GLN A 177 22.05 33.97 21.46
N THR A 178 22.67 33.70 22.60
CA THR A 178 23.54 32.54 22.77
C THR A 178 22.70 31.34 23.15
N PHE A 179 22.92 30.20 22.48
CA PHE A 179 22.32 28.91 22.82
C PHE A 179 23.42 27.85 22.91
N GLN A 180 23.22 26.83 23.73
CA GLN A 180 24.21 25.76 23.91
C GLN A 180 23.56 24.38 23.88
N LEU A 181 24.27 23.43 23.27
CA LEU A 181 24.02 22.00 23.38
C LEU A 181 25.09 21.35 24.24
N GLY A 182 24.71 20.31 24.97
CA GLY A 182 25.61 19.54 25.81
C GLY A 182 25.54 18.06 25.48
N ALA A 183 26.67 17.37 25.52
CA ALA A 183 26.73 15.95 25.21
C ALA A 183 26.39 15.09 26.43
N ARG A 184 25.71 13.95 26.24
CA ARG A 184 25.41 12.98 27.31
C ARG A 184 25.96 11.59 26.99
N GLU A 185 25.49 10.98 25.90
CA GLU A 185 25.91 9.64 25.45
C GLU A 185 26.56 9.71 24.07
N ASP A 186 27.48 8.77 23.81
CA ASP A 186 28.00 8.50 22.47
C ASP A 186 26.96 7.76 21.61
N GLY A 187 27.20 7.71 20.31
CA GLY A 187 26.30 7.03 19.36
C GLY A 187 25.03 7.82 18.96
N LEU A 188 24.69 8.91 19.65
CA LEU A 188 23.68 9.86 19.17
C LEU A 188 24.28 10.84 18.16
N ASP A 189 23.63 10.97 17.00
CA ASP A 189 23.98 11.96 15.99
C ASP A 189 22.97 13.10 15.95
N ILE A 190 23.45 14.34 15.82
CA ILE A 190 22.61 15.55 15.71
C ILE A 190 22.99 16.30 14.43
N ASP A 191 22.03 16.50 13.52
CA ASP A 191 22.22 17.22 12.26
C ASP A 191 21.86 18.71 12.41
N LYS A 192 20.66 19.01 12.94
CA LYS A 192 20.13 20.37 12.97
C LYS A 192 19.44 20.69 14.27
N LEU A 193 19.53 21.95 14.65
CA LEU A 193 18.61 22.61 15.57
C LEU A 193 17.77 23.63 14.82
N VAL A 194 16.51 23.75 15.20
CA VAL A 194 15.60 24.71 14.60
C VAL A 194 14.79 25.38 15.67
N PHE A 195 14.73 26.71 15.64
CA PHE A 195 13.79 27.48 16.44
C PHE A 195 12.62 27.93 15.56
N GLY A 196 11.43 27.40 15.83
CA GLY A 196 10.18 27.80 15.17
C GLY A 196 9.35 28.65 16.12
N GLN A 197 8.65 29.69 15.64
CA GLN A 197 7.82 30.51 16.52
C GLN A 197 6.72 29.63 17.18
N THR A 198 6.53 29.77 18.49
CA THR A 198 5.54 29.00 19.25
C THR A 198 4.14 29.24 18.68
N GLY A 199 3.38 28.15 18.47
CA GLY A 199 2.06 28.18 17.83
C GLY A 199 2.09 27.98 16.30
N ILE A 200 3.28 27.86 15.70
CA ILE A 200 3.46 27.44 14.31
C ILE A 200 3.79 25.94 14.27
N TYR A 201 3.04 25.20 13.46
CA TYR A 201 3.25 23.80 13.17
C TYR A 201 4.17 23.63 11.96
N PHE A 202 5.13 22.72 12.08
CA PHE A 202 6.03 22.35 11.00
C PHE A 202 5.97 20.85 10.76
N THR A 203 5.98 20.44 9.49
CA THR A 203 6.20 19.04 9.10
C THR A 203 7.71 18.74 9.03
N PRO A 204 8.12 17.46 9.09
CA PRO A 204 9.53 17.08 8.89
C PRO A 204 10.13 17.65 7.60
N ALA A 205 9.37 17.62 6.49
CA ALA A 205 9.83 18.14 5.21
C ALA A 205 10.02 19.68 5.22
N GLN A 206 9.14 20.42 5.90
CA GLN A 206 9.29 21.86 6.06
C GLN A 206 10.53 22.20 6.91
N LEU A 207 10.78 21.46 7.98
CA LEU A 207 11.98 21.63 8.81
C LEU A 207 13.26 21.27 8.02
N ASP A 208 13.25 20.18 7.25
CA ASP A 208 14.38 19.77 6.42
C ASP A 208 14.75 20.83 5.37
N ALA A 209 13.74 21.43 4.73
CA ALA A 209 13.89 22.43 3.67
C ALA A 209 13.94 23.88 4.15
N GLY A 210 13.79 24.13 5.45
CA GLY A 210 13.74 25.49 6.00
C GLY A 210 12.54 26.32 5.55
N GLN A 211 11.43 25.65 5.25
CA GLN A 211 10.23 26.29 4.72
C GLN A 211 9.31 26.82 5.83
N GLN A 212 8.46 27.76 5.45
CA GLN A 212 7.46 28.37 6.33
C GLN A 212 6.49 27.32 6.90
N GLY A 213 6.21 27.42 8.20
CA GLY A 213 5.19 26.59 8.88
C GLY A 213 3.78 27.17 8.81
N SER A 214 2.82 26.52 9.47
CA SER A 214 1.40 26.90 9.49
C SER A 214 0.89 27.21 10.90
N THR A 215 -0.06 28.14 11.04
CA THR A 215 -0.77 28.39 12.31
C THR A 215 -1.83 27.33 12.62
N THR A 216 -2.17 26.48 11.66
CA THR A 216 -3.08 25.35 11.84
C THR A 216 -2.30 24.04 11.72
N PRO A 217 -2.59 23.02 12.56
CA PRO A 217 -2.00 21.71 12.39
C PRO A 217 -2.22 21.17 10.97
N PRO A 218 -1.24 20.48 10.37
CA PRO A 218 -1.43 19.76 9.12
C PRO A 218 -2.62 18.80 9.24
N VAL A 219 -3.53 18.87 8.26
CA VAL A 219 -4.66 17.94 8.20
C VAL A 219 -4.13 16.58 7.76
N THR A 220 -4.30 15.57 8.61
CA THR A 220 -4.00 14.18 8.24
C THR A 220 -5.10 13.68 7.30
N PHE A 221 -4.70 13.26 6.09
CA PHE A 221 -5.64 12.80 5.10
C PHE A 221 -6.33 11.52 5.58
N THR A 222 -7.67 11.54 5.61
CA THR A 222 -8.50 10.38 5.89
C THR A 222 -9.41 10.14 4.69
N PRO A 223 -9.27 9.02 3.97
CA PRO A 223 -10.12 8.73 2.82
C PRO A 223 -11.58 8.56 3.21
N SER A 224 -12.45 9.07 2.34
CA SER A 224 -13.90 9.03 2.52
C SER A 224 -14.58 7.96 1.65
N GLY A 225 -15.75 7.51 2.10
CA GLY A 225 -16.61 6.61 1.35
C GLY A 225 -16.33 5.12 1.54
N PRO A 226 -17.20 4.27 0.98
CA PRO A 226 -16.98 2.81 0.95
C PRO A 226 -15.90 2.45 -0.08
N PRO A 227 -15.45 1.17 -0.08
CA PRO A 227 -14.57 0.63 -1.11
C PRO A 227 -14.99 1.02 -2.54
N MET A 228 -14.00 1.24 -3.41
CA MET A 228 -14.21 1.72 -4.79
C MET A 228 -15.22 0.87 -5.57
N ALA A 229 -15.10 -0.45 -5.45
CA ALA A 229 -15.92 -1.42 -6.16
C ALA A 229 -17.20 -1.82 -5.39
N GLN A 230 -17.62 -1.05 -4.38
CA GLN A 230 -18.88 -1.28 -3.69
C GLN A 230 -20.06 -1.29 -4.69
N GLY A 231 -20.87 -2.35 -4.66
CA GLY A 231 -22.02 -2.52 -5.56
C GLY A 231 -21.66 -2.87 -7.01
N LYS A 232 -20.39 -3.15 -7.32
CA LYS A 232 -19.96 -3.62 -8.65
C LYS A 232 -20.06 -5.15 -8.74
N PRO A 233 -20.28 -5.72 -9.95
CA PRO A 233 -20.36 -7.17 -10.17
C PRO A 233 -19.00 -7.89 -10.12
N LYS A 234 -17.92 -7.19 -9.78
CA LYS A 234 -16.54 -7.69 -9.65
C LYS A 234 -15.83 -6.88 -8.57
N TYR A 235 -14.86 -7.49 -7.90
CA TYR A 235 -14.11 -6.83 -6.82
C TYR A 235 -12.96 -5.97 -7.35
N LEU A 236 -12.56 -4.98 -6.55
CA LEU A 236 -11.26 -4.33 -6.61
C LEU A 236 -10.59 -4.55 -5.25
N GLY A 237 -9.56 -5.39 -5.24
CA GLY A 237 -8.84 -5.81 -4.06
C GLY A 237 -7.46 -5.19 -3.95
N GLY A 238 -6.78 -5.52 -2.87
CA GLY A 238 -5.39 -5.13 -2.62
C GLY A 238 -4.64 -6.18 -1.82
N VAL A 239 -3.32 -6.08 -1.81
CA VAL A 239 -2.48 -6.91 -0.94
C VAL A 239 -2.46 -6.39 0.51
N TRP A 240 -2.26 -7.31 1.44
CA TRP A 240 -2.12 -7.05 2.86
C TRP A 240 -0.72 -7.39 3.35
N SER A 241 -0.09 -6.38 3.93
CA SER A 241 1.17 -6.41 4.68
C SER A 241 1.23 -5.16 5.56
N THR A 242 2.13 -5.11 6.53
CA THR A 242 2.28 -3.96 7.46
C THR A 242 2.14 -2.57 6.82
N PRO A 243 2.87 -2.22 5.73
CA PRO A 243 2.74 -0.90 5.11
C PRO A 243 1.39 -0.68 4.41
N GLN A 244 0.65 -1.72 4.04
CA GLN A 244 -0.59 -1.63 3.27
C GLN A 244 -1.86 -1.62 4.15
N LYS A 245 -1.75 -1.83 5.47
CA LYS A 245 -2.90 -1.87 6.40
C LYS A 245 -3.70 -0.55 6.48
N PRO A 246 -3.08 0.66 6.50
CA PRO A 246 -3.82 1.90 6.78
C PRO A 246 -4.91 2.21 5.75
N PHE A 247 -6.16 2.28 6.21
CA PHE A 247 -7.35 2.59 5.39
C PHE A 247 -7.72 1.54 4.31
N PHE A 248 -7.20 0.31 4.37
CA PHE A 248 -7.49 -0.73 3.37
C PHE A 248 -8.99 -0.88 3.04
N ASN A 249 -9.84 -0.98 4.07
CA ASN A 249 -11.30 -1.16 3.92
C ASN A 249 -12.04 0.10 3.44
N LYS A 250 -11.36 1.24 3.28
CA LYS A 250 -11.92 2.42 2.60
C LYS A 250 -11.80 2.32 1.09
N TYR A 251 -10.92 1.46 0.59
CA TYR A 251 -10.58 1.37 -0.83
C TYR A 251 -10.97 0.04 -1.45
N PHE A 252 -10.74 -1.07 -0.75
CA PHE A 252 -10.76 -2.42 -1.34
C PHE A 252 -11.86 -3.30 -0.75
N ASN A 253 -12.35 -4.26 -1.56
CA ASN A 253 -13.36 -5.24 -1.17
C ASN A 253 -12.97 -6.70 -1.49
N GLN A 254 -11.67 -6.98 -1.52
CA GLN A 254 -11.03 -8.30 -1.58
C GLN A 254 -9.60 -8.16 -1.03
N VAL A 255 -9.05 -9.23 -0.42
CA VAL A 255 -7.69 -9.19 0.15
C VAL A 255 -6.85 -10.43 -0.20
N THR A 256 -5.57 -10.17 -0.46
CA THR A 256 -4.53 -11.18 -0.72
C THR A 256 -3.34 -10.94 0.24
N PRO A 257 -2.75 -11.95 0.88
CA PRO A 257 -1.52 -11.77 1.67
C PRO A 257 -0.34 -11.53 0.71
N GLU A 258 0.41 -10.44 0.86
CA GLU A 258 1.52 -10.10 -0.07
C GLU A 258 2.64 -11.16 -0.03
N ASN A 259 2.99 -11.62 1.17
CA ASN A 259 4.03 -12.63 1.38
C ASN A 259 3.62 -13.74 2.36
N ALA A 260 2.74 -13.44 3.32
CA ALA A 260 2.47 -14.31 4.45
C ALA A 260 1.86 -15.68 4.08
N GLY A 261 1.29 -15.82 2.88
CA GLY A 261 0.74 -17.10 2.40
C GLY A 261 1.74 -17.96 1.63
N LYS A 262 2.95 -17.46 1.34
CA LYS A 262 4.00 -18.23 0.66
C LYS A 262 4.59 -19.25 1.63
N TRP A 263 4.82 -20.48 1.15
CA TRP A 263 5.16 -21.60 2.03
C TRP A 263 6.41 -21.34 2.89
N GLY A 264 7.49 -20.77 2.33
CA GLY A 264 8.69 -20.44 3.10
C GLY A 264 8.49 -19.37 4.18
N SER A 265 7.44 -18.54 4.07
CA SER A 265 7.09 -17.56 5.12
C SER A 265 6.41 -18.23 6.31
N VAL A 266 5.61 -19.28 6.05
CA VAL A 266 4.92 -20.03 7.10
C VAL A 266 5.86 -21.07 7.71
N GLU A 267 6.55 -21.86 6.90
CA GLU A 267 7.32 -23.00 7.36
C GLU A 267 8.82 -22.84 7.04
N GLY A 268 9.38 -21.68 7.39
CA GLY A 268 10.82 -21.42 7.19
C GLY A 268 11.72 -22.43 7.93
N THR A 269 11.21 -23.07 8.99
CA THR A 269 11.83 -24.22 9.67
C THR A 269 10.88 -25.41 9.61
N ARG A 270 11.38 -26.57 9.16
CA ARG A 270 10.57 -27.79 8.97
C ARG A 270 9.77 -28.12 10.23
N ASN A 271 8.46 -28.36 10.07
CA ASN A 271 7.50 -28.66 11.12
C ASN A 271 7.28 -27.54 12.16
N GLN A 272 7.70 -26.30 11.88
CA GLN A 272 7.43 -25.14 12.73
C GLN A 272 6.69 -24.07 11.93
N MET A 273 5.36 -24.04 12.11
CA MET A 273 4.48 -23.17 11.34
C MET A 273 4.32 -21.79 12.02
N ASN A 274 4.63 -20.72 11.29
CA ASN A 274 4.38 -19.34 11.66
C ASN A 274 3.19 -18.76 10.88
N TRP A 275 2.02 -18.77 11.51
CA TRP A 275 0.77 -18.33 10.88
C TRP A 275 0.41 -16.86 11.10
N ALA A 276 1.17 -16.13 11.92
CA ALA A 276 0.70 -14.87 12.52
C ALA A 276 0.22 -13.82 11.50
N GLU A 277 0.99 -13.56 10.44
CA GLU A 277 0.60 -12.54 9.44
C GLU A 277 -0.44 -13.07 8.44
N LEU A 278 -0.47 -14.39 8.19
CA LEU A 278 -1.50 -15.01 7.35
C LEU A 278 -2.87 -15.00 8.05
N ASP A 279 -2.89 -15.33 9.35
CA ASP A 279 -4.05 -15.21 10.22
C ASP A 279 -4.60 -13.78 10.24
N SER A 280 -3.72 -12.79 10.34
CA SER A 280 -4.06 -11.36 10.29
C SER A 280 -4.80 -11.00 8.99
N THR A 281 -4.33 -11.52 7.85
CA THR A 281 -4.98 -11.32 6.55
C THR A 281 -6.34 -12.00 6.46
N TYR A 282 -6.42 -13.27 6.87
CA TYR A 282 -7.66 -14.03 6.86
C TYR A 282 -8.70 -13.42 7.80
N ALA A 283 -8.29 -13.00 9.00
CA ALA A 283 -9.16 -12.33 9.97
C ALA A 283 -9.71 -10.99 9.46
N LEU A 284 -8.93 -10.23 8.67
CA LEU A 284 -9.44 -9.04 7.98
C LEU A 284 -10.58 -9.41 7.02
N ALA A 285 -10.37 -10.44 6.21
CA ALA A 285 -11.37 -10.90 5.24
C ALA A 285 -12.68 -11.30 5.95
N GLN A 286 -12.58 -12.13 6.97
CA GLN A 286 -13.73 -12.60 7.76
C GLN A 286 -14.47 -11.44 8.43
N ARG A 287 -13.74 -10.51 9.07
CA ARG A 287 -14.34 -9.36 9.78
C ARG A 287 -15.12 -8.43 8.87
N ASN A 288 -14.68 -8.29 7.62
CA ASN A 288 -15.28 -7.36 6.66
C ASN A 288 -16.20 -8.05 5.64
N GLY A 289 -16.33 -9.37 5.70
CA GLY A 289 -17.14 -10.15 4.75
C GLY A 289 -16.65 -10.02 3.32
N ILE A 290 -15.34 -9.88 3.12
CA ILE A 290 -14.72 -9.74 1.78
C ILE A 290 -13.99 -11.04 1.39
N PRO A 291 -13.84 -11.34 0.09
CA PRO A 291 -13.14 -12.56 -0.34
C PRO A 291 -11.67 -12.55 0.07
N PHE A 292 -11.20 -13.67 0.60
CA PHE A 292 -9.79 -13.96 0.84
C PHE A 292 -9.24 -14.79 -0.32
N LYS A 293 -8.16 -14.32 -0.94
CA LYS A 293 -7.37 -15.09 -1.90
C LYS A 293 -6.10 -15.61 -1.23
N MET A 294 -5.97 -16.93 -1.08
CA MET A 294 -4.73 -17.56 -0.63
C MET A 294 -3.68 -17.44 -1.75
N HIS A 295 -2.55 -16.80 -1.44
CA HIS A 295 -1.39 -16.67 -2.32
C HIS A 295 -0.15 -17.10 -1.53
N THR A 296 0.48 -18.24 -1.85
CA THR A 296 0.13 -19.24 -2.89
C THR A 296 0.56 -20.62 -2.39
N LEU A 297 0.04 -21.70 -2.97
CA LEU A 297 0.38 -23.06 -2.50
C LEU A 297 1.71 -23.57 -3.08
N ILE A 298 1.94 -23.40 -4.38
CA ILE A 298 3.10 -23.91 -5.13
C ILE A 298 3.67 -22.79 -6.02
N TRP A 299 4.99 -22.58 -5.95
CA TRP A 299 5.71 -21.57 -6.73
C TRP A 299 7.22 -21.85 -6.75
N GLY A 300 7.94 -21.26 -7.71
CA GLY A 300 9.41 -21.32 -7.82
C GLY A 300 10.19 -20.32 -6.96
N ALA A 301 9.53 -19.54 -6.11
CA ALA A 301 10.22 -18.65 -5.19
C ALA A 301 9.61 -18.64 -3.79
N GLN A 302 10.40 -18.21 -2.81
CA GLN A 302 10.05 -18.12 -1.38
C GLN A 302 9.44 -19.41 -0.81
N GLN A 303 9.95 -20.55 -1.27
CA GLN A 303 9.68 -21.88 -0.74
C GLN A 303 10.60 -22.18 0.45
N PRO A 304 10.25 -23.15 1.32
CA PRO A 304 11.12 -23.53 2.42
C PRO A 304 12.44 -24.14 1.89
N ILE A 305 13.58 -23.54 2.23
CA ILE A 305 14.89 -23.99 1.72
C ILE A 305 15.22 -25.43 2.14
N TRP A 306 14.74 -25.86 3.31
CA TRP A 306 15.01 -27.20 3.84
C TRP A 306 14.41 -28.35 3.00
N ILE A 307 13.44 -28.07 2.12
CA ILE A 307 12.79 -29.09 1.29
C ILE A 307 13.67 -29.49 0.09
N GLU A 308 14.62 -28.64 -0.31
CA GLU A 308 15.39 -28.78 -1.56
C GLU A 308 16.27 -30.03 -1.62
N THR A 309 16.65 -30.57 -0.46
CA THR A 309 17.57 -31.71 -0.32
C THR A 309 16.88 -33.02 0.04
N LEU A 310 15.56 -32.99 0.21
CA LEU A 310 14.77 -34.19 0.50
C LEU A 310 14.61 -35.06 -0.75
N SER A 311 14.28 -36.34 -0.53
CA SER A 311 13.89 -37.22 -1.63
C SER A 311 12.55 -36.78 -2.24
N ASP A 312 12.29 -37.06 -3.52
CA ASP A 312 11.02 -36.72 -4.18
C ASP A 312 9.79 -37.23 -3.38
N ALA A 313 9.90 -38.41 -2.74
CA ALA A 313 8.84 -38.98 -1.92
C ALA A 313 8.61 -38.16 -0.63
N ASP A 314 9.68 -37.74 0.04
CA ASP A 314 9.59 -36.91 1.24
C ASP A 314 9.10 -35.49 0.90
N GLN A 315 9.54 -34.92 -0.22
CA GLN A 315 9.03 -33.64 -0.71
C GLN A 315 7.53 -33.71 -0.96
N LEU A 316 7.04 -34.77 -1.62
CA LEU A 316 5.62 -34.97 -1.86
C LEU A 316 4.83 -35.12 -0.55
N ALA A 317 5.39 -35.81 0.45
CA ALA A 317 4.77 -35.93 1.77
C ALA A 317 4.62 -34.55 2.45
N GLU A 318 5.65 -33.70 2.37
CA GLU A 318 5.63 -32.35 2.94
C GLU A 318 4.66 -31.42 2.18
N ILE A 319 4.57 -31.55 0.85
CA ILE A 319 3.55 -30.83 0.06
C ILE A 319 2.14 -31.22 0.50
N ASN A 320 1.88 -32.50 0.76
CA ASN A 320 0.58 -32.95 1.27
C ASN A 320 0.30 -32.39 2.67
N GLN A 321 1.28 -32.39 3.56
CA GLN A 321 1.19 -31.79 4.89
C GLN A 321 0.88 -30.30 4.81
N TRP A 322 1.57 -29.56 3.93
CA TRP A 322 1.32 -28.13 3.70
C TRP A 322 -0.12 -27.86 3.26
N PHE A 323 -0.60 -28.59 2.25
CA PHE A 323 -1.97 -28.44 1.75
C PHE A 323 -2.99 -28.76 2.85
N GLN A 324 -2.76 -29.84 3.61
CA GLN A 324 -3.62 -30.22 4.71
C GLN A 324 -3.64 -29.15 5.82
N ALA A 325 -2.49 -28.60 6.19
CA ALA A 325 -2.38 -27.59 7.25
C ALA A 325 -3.12 -26.30 6.89
N VAL A 326 -2.99 -25.83 5.64
CA VAL A 326 -3.73 -24.67 5.13
C VAL A 326 -5.23 -24.96 5.12
N ALA A 327 -5.65 -26.12 4.63
CA ALA A 327 -7.07 -26.51 4.57
C ALA A 327 -7.73 -26.58 5.95
N GLN A 328 -7.04 -27.18 6.94
CA GLN A 328 -7.53 -27.28 8.31
C GLN A 328 -7.64 -25.91 8.99
N ARG A 329 -6.67 -25.02 8.74
CA ARG A 329 -6.63 -23.70 9.40
C ARG A 329 -7.60 -22.70 8.77
N TYR A 330 -7.80 -22.76 7.46
CA TYR A 330 -8.61 -21.80 6.71
C TYR A 330 -9.71 -22.51 5.90
N PRO A 331 -10.78 -23.01 6.56
CA PRO A 331 -11.79 -23.85 5.91
C PRO A 331 -12.68 -23.10 4.91
N ASN A 332 -12.74 -21.76 4.99
CA ASN A 332 -13.63 -20.91 4.16
C ASN A 332 -12.84 -20.01 3.21
N ILE A 333 -11.74 -20.50 2.63
CA ILE A 333 -11.01 -19.75 1.60
C ILE A 333 -11.91 -19.61 0.37
N ALA A 334 -12.11 -18.36 -0.09
CA ALA A 334 -12.90 -18.10 -1.29
C ALA A 334 -12.14 -18.50 -2.57
N GLN A 335 -10.86 -18.15 -2.65
CA GLN A 335 -10.01 -18.38 -3.82
C GLN A 335 -8.63 -18.86 -3.40
N ILE A 336 -8.10 -19.86 -4.09
CA ILE A 336 -6.75 -20.38 -3.88
C ILE A 336 -5.96 -20.27 -5.17
N GLU A 337 -4.85 -19.55 -5.09
CA GLU A 337 -3.80 -19.64 -6.07
C GLU A 337 -3.01 -20.93 -5.81
N VAL A 338 -3.23 -21.94 -6.65
CA VAL A 338 -2.64 -23.26 -6.44
C VAL A 338 -1.21 -23.28 -6.95
N VAL A 339 -1.00 -22.81 -8.18
CA VAL A 339 0.31 -22.71 -8.83
C VAL A 339 0.49 -21.29 -9.33
N ASN A 340 1.58 -20.65 -8.91
CA ASN A 340 2.04 -19.38 -9.45
C ASN A 340 3.18 -19.59 -10.46
N GLU A 341 3.20 -18.77 -11.51
CA GLU A 341 4.31 -18.62 -12.47
C GLU A 341 4.76 -19.90 -13.19
N ALA A 342 3.83 -20.79 -13.52
CA ALA A 342 4.14 -22.06 -14.16
C ALA A 342 4.95 -21.92 -15.47
N LEU A 343 4.77 -20.83 -16.22
CA LEU A 343 5.49 -20.58 -17.47
C LEU A 343 6.89 -19.99 -17.28
N ASN A 344 7.15 -19.42 -16.10
CA ASN A 344 8.25 -18.49 -15.85
C ASN A 344 9.16 -18.95 -14.70
N ASP A 345 8.61 -19.30 -13.53
CA ASP A 345 9.37 -19.55 -12.30
C ASP A 345 9.00 -20.90 -11.67
N LEU A 346 9.62 -21.97 -12.19
CA LEU A 346 9.33 -23.35 -11.78
C LEU A 346 9.99 -23.64 -10.43
N PRO A 347 9.40 -24.51 -9.57
CA PRO A 347 10.04 -24.98 -8.34
C PRO A 347 11.17 -25.99 -8.62
N LEU A 348 12.17 -25.53 -9.40
CA LEU A 348 13.25 -26.33 -9.96
C LEU A 348 14.53 -25.48 -10.03
N ASN A 349 15.61 -25.98 -9.43
CA ASN A 349 16.92 -25.37 -9.58
C ASN A 349 17.36 -25.40 -11.07
N GLY A 350 17.86 -24.27 -11.57
CA GLY A 350 18.22 -24.05 -12.97
C GLY A 350 17.12 -23.42 -13.83
N SER A 351 15.89 -23.26 -13.31
CA SER A 351 14.88 -22.39 -13.94
C SER A 351 15.18 -20.91 -13.65
N THR A 352 14.54 -19.99 -14.39
CA THR A 352 14.82 -18.55 -14.28
C THR A 352 13.52 -17.76 -14.31
N GLY A 353 13.09 -17.26 -13.14
CA GLY A 353 12.00 -16.31 -13.00
C GLY A 353 12.47 -14.85 -13.10
N ASN A 354 11.57 -13.91 -12.75
CA ASN A 354 11.88 -12.47 -12.77
C ASN A 354 12.92 -12.06 -11.71
N ASN A 355 13.08 -12.86 -10.64
CA ASN A 355 14.07 -12.62 -9.59
C ASN A 355 15.47 -13.17 -9.91
N GLY A 356 15.66 -13.73 -11.12
CA GLY A 356 16.92 -14.34 -11.55
C GLY A 356 16.87 -15.87 -11.55
N PRO A 357 18.02 -16.53 -11.72
CA PRO A 357 18.08 -17.98 -11.78
C PRO A 357 17.86 -18.63 -10.41
N ASN A 358 17.03 -19.68 -10.39
CA ASN A 358 16.82 -20.53 -9.23
C ASN A 358 18.07 -21.37 -9.00
N THR A 359 18.74 -21.13 -7.89
CA THR A 359 19.95 -21.83 -7.46
C THR A 359 19.71 -22.48 -6.09
N PRO A 360 20.47 -23.52 -5.71
CA PRO A 360 20.33 -24.12 -4.38
C PRO A 360 20.41 -23.06 -3.27
N GLY A 361 19.41 -23.04 -2.39
CA GLY A 361 19.28 -22.06 -1.31
C GLY A 361 18.60 -20.74 -1.68
N SER A 362 18.21 -20.54 -2.94
CA SER A 362 17.45 -19.35 -3.37
C SER A 362 15.99 -19.35 -2.91
N GLY A 363 15.50 -20.47 -2.36
CA GLY A 363 14.11 -20.64 -1.97
C GLY A 363 13.23 -21.09 -3.14
N ALA A 364 13.78 -21.82 -4.11
CA ALA A 364 13.02 -22.38 -5.21
C ALA A 364 12.32 -23.69 -4.84
N GLY A 365 12.69 -24.30 -3.71
CA GLY A 365 12.08 -25.53 -3.19
C GLY A 365 12.55 -26.79 -3.91
N ASN A 366 12.86 -26.73 -5.20
CA ASN A 366 13.43 -27.84 -5.99
C ASN A 366 12.61 -29.15 -5.88
N TYR A 367 11.28 -29.04 -5.87
CA TYR A 367 10.34 -30.16 -5.73
C TYR A 367 9.52 -30.44 -7.00
N TYR A 368 9.90 -29.85 -8.13
CA TYR A 368 9.27 -30.06 -9.44
C TYR A 368 9.07 -31.55 -9.78
N ASN A 369 10.09 -32.38 -9.52
CA ASN A 369 10.04 -33.82 -9.81
C ASN A 369 9.15 -34.60 -8.84
N ALA A 370 9.07 -34.20 -7.56
CA ALA A 370 8.14 -34.78 -6.59
C ALA A 370 6.67 -34.68 -7.02
N LEU A 371 6.34 -33.66 -7.83
CA LEU A 371 5.00 -33.46 -8.40
C LEU A 371 4.81 -34.17 -9.76
N GLY A 372 5.81 -34.90 -10.26
CA GLY A 372 5.78 -35.60 -11.55
C GLY A 372 6.51 -34.89 -12.69
N GLY A 373 7.09 -33.71 -12.42
CA GLY A 373 7.87 -32.93 -13.37
C GLY A 373 7.11 -32.60 -14.65
N ALA A 374 7.80 -32.65 -15.79
CA ALA A 374 7.15 -32.38 -17.09
C ALA A 374 6.13 -33.48 -17.41
N GLY A 375 6.45 -34.73 -17.07
CA GLY A 375 5.66 -35.91 -17.38
C GLY A 375 5.25 -36.00 -18.85
N ALA A 376 4.11 -36.63 -19.11
CA ALA A 376 3.67 -36.90 -20.48
C ALA A 376 3.01 -35.68 -21.16
N THR A 377 2.43 -34.77 -20.37
CA THR A 377 1.74 -33.58 -20.90
C THR A 377 2.64 -32.36 -21.04
N GLY A 378 3.85 -32.42 -20.49
CA GLY A 378 4.74 -31.27 -20.29
C GLY A 378 4.41 -30.43 -19.05
N TRP A 379 3.29 -30.73 -18.36
CA TRP A 379 2.73 -29.95 -17.25
C TRP A 379 2.24 -30.83 -16.10
N ASP A 380 2.72 -32.07 -15.99
CA ASP A 380 2.20 -33.04 -15.02
C ASP A 380 2.37 -32.55 -13.57
N TRP A 381 3.44 -31.81 -13.26
CA TRP A 381 3.61 -31.16 -11.96
C TRP A 381 2.46 -30.21 -11.59
N VAL A 382 1.97 -29.41 -12.55
CA VAL A 382 0.81 -28.52 -12.36
C VAL A 382 -0.45 -29.36 -12.15
N ILE A 383 -0.66 -30.39 -12.97
CA ILE A 383 -1.82 -31.28 -12.88
C ILE A 383 -1.88 -31.96 -11.51
N THR A 384 -0.74 -32.46 -11.01
CA THR A 384 -0.63 -33.06 -9.68
C THR A 384 -0.95 -32.04 -8.59
N SER A 385 -0.38 -30.82 -8.64
CA SER A 385 -0.69 -29.76 -7.66
C SER A 385 -2.18 -29.44 -7.60
N PHE A 386 -2.85 -29.31 -8.75
CA PHE A 386 -4.29 -29.05 -8.78
C PHE A 386 -5.13 -30.26 -8.35
N THR A 387 -4.67 -31.48 -8.62
CA THR A 387 -5.34 -32.70 -8.14
C THR A 387 -5.32 -32.77 -6.61
N LEU A 388 -4.17 -32.48 -6.00
CA LEU A 388 -4.06 -32.35 -4.54
C LEU A 388 -4.94 -31.20 -4.02
N ALA A 389 -4.92 -30.05 -4.67
CA ALA A 389 -5.75 -28.91 -4.25
C ALA A 389 -7.25 -29.24 -4.29
N ARG A 390 -7.73 -29.98 -5.30
CA ARG A 390 -9.12 -30.45 -5.35
C ARG A 390 -9.48 -31.39 -4.20
N GLN A 391 -8.55 -32.25 -3.79
CA GLN A 391 -8.74 -33.16 -2.67
C GLN A 391 -8.85 -32.41 -1.33
N TYR A 392 -7.95 -31.46 -1.07
CA TYR A 392 -7.89 -30.76 0.22
C TYR A 392 -8.85 -29.57 0.32
N PHE A 393 -9.18 -28.93 -0.81
CA PHE A 393 -9.99 -27.70 -0.86
C PHE A 393 -11.20 -27.84 -1.80
N PRO A 394 -12.13 -28.77 -1.53
CA PRO A 394 -13.23 -29.07 -2.45
C PRO A 394 -14.22 -27.90 -2.65
N ASN A 395 -14.25 -26.93 -1.72
CA ASN A 395 -15.19 -25.82 -1.73
C ASN A 395 -14.58 -24.48 -2.19
N ALA A 396 -13.26 -24.42 -2.38
CA ALA A 396 -12.57 -23.20 -2.78
C ALA A 396 -12.50 -23.08 -4.31
N GLN A 397 -12.52 -21.85 -4.82
CA GLN A 397 -12.24 -21.60 -6.23
C GLN A 397 -10.74 -21.78 -6.50
N LEU A 398 -10.35 -22.75 -7.32
CA LEU A 398 -8.94 -23.01 -7.62
C LEU A 398 -8.47 -22.23 -8.85
N MET A 399 -7.34 -21.54 -8.72
CA MET A 399 -6.81 -20.63 -9.72
C MET A 399 -5.35 -20.93 -10.04
N ILE A 400 -4.99 -20.87 -11.32
CA ILE A 400 -3.59 -20.78 -11.79
C ILE A 400 -3.24 -19.30 -12.00
N ASN A 401 -2.01 -18.87 -11.74
CA ASN A 401 -1.60 -17.47 -11.89
C ASN A 401 -0.26 -17.34 -12.61
N ASP A 402 -0.09 -16.31 -13.44
CA ASP A 402 1.18 -16.08 -14.16
C ASP A 402 1.30 -14.64 -14.69
N TYR A 403 2.54 -14.25 -15.04
CA TYR A 403 2.88 -13.00 -15.70
C TYR A 403 3.29 -13.20 -17.17
N GLY A 404 3.30 -12.11 -17.93
CA GLY A 404 3.70 -12.04 -19.33
C GLY A 404 2.67 -12.63 -20.30
N VAL A 405 1.50 -13.03 -19.81
CA VAL A 405 0.50 -13.79 -20.57
C VAL A 405 -0.51 -12.93 -21.34
N ILE A 406 -0.64 -11.64 -21.01
CA ILE A 406 -1.49 -10.71 -21.77
C ILE A 406 -0.70 -9.74 -22.65
N THR A 407 0.62 -9.72 -22.53
CA THR A 407 1.51 -8.78 -23.21
C THR A 407 2.17 -9.38 -24.44
N ASN A 408 2.19 -10.72 -24.53
CA ASN A 408 2.74 -11.47 -25.65
C ASN A 408 1.77 -12.57 -26.10
N THR A 409 1.43 -12.60 -27.39
CA THR A 409 0.45 -13.55 -27.95
C THR A 409 0.92 -15.01 -27.86
N THR A 410 2.21 -15.28 -28.02
CA THR A 410 2.76 -16.65 -27.89
C THR A 410 2.62 -17.14 -26.45
N ASN A 411 2.91 -16.29 -25.46
CA ASN A 411 2.72 -16.63 -24.06
C ASN A 411 1.23 -16.83 -23.73
N ALA A 412 0.34 -15.99 -24.26
CA ALA A 412 -1.11 -16.16 -24.11
C ALA A 412 -1.57 -17.54 -24.60
N GLN A 413 -1.08 -18.00 -25.76
CA GLN A 413 -1.42 -19.32 -26.32
C GLN A 413 -0.80 -20.48 -25.52
N ARG A 414 0.44 -20.32 -25.05
CA ARG A 414 1.10 -21.31 -24.18
C ARG A 414 0.33 -21.46 -22.87
N TYR A 415 -0.11 -20.35 -22.28
CA TYR A 415 -0.91 -20.35 -21.07
C TYR A 415 -2.31 -20.96 -21.30
N LEU A 416 -2.97 -20.60 -22.40
CA LEU A 416 -4.26 -21.19 -22.80
C LEU A 416 -4.17 -22.71 -22.96
N THR A 417 -3.07 -23.22 -23.51
CA THR A 417 -2.82 -24.67 -23.63
C THR A 417 -2.81 -25.35 -22.25
N LEU A 418 -2.10 -24.77 -21.28
CA LEU A 418 -2.08 -25.26 -19.89
C LEU A 418 -3.47 -25.16 -19.23
N ILE A 419 -4.17 -24.03 -19.38
CA ILE A 419 -5.53 -23.84 -18.85
C ILE A 419 -6.49 -24.90 -19.42
N ASN A 420 -6.39 -25.22 -20.71
CA ASN A 420 -7.23 -26.23 -21.35
C ASN A 420 -6.93 -27.65 -20.81
N LEU A 421 -5.67 -27.97 -20.51
CA LEU A 421 -5.30 -29.25 -19.87
C LEU A 421 -5.97 -29.41 -18.50
N LEU A 422 -5.99 -28.35 -17.68
CA LEU A 422 -6.63 -28.33 -16.37
C LEU A 422 -8.16 -28.32 -16.50
N THR A 423 -8.71 -27.57 -17.47
CA THR A 423 -10.15 -27.47 -17.71
C THR A 423 -10.75 -28.80 -18.14
N ALA A 424 -10.08 -29.52 -19.06
CA ALA A 424 -10.51 -30.84 -19.52
C ALA A 424 -10.55 -31.89 -18.39
N ARG A 425 -9.84 -31.65 -17.27
CA ARG A 425 -9.79 -32.50 -16.08
C ARG A 425 -10.65 -31.98 -14.92
N ASN A 426 -11.39 -30.88 -15.13
CA ASN A 426 -12.16 -30.18 -14.09
C ASN A 426 -11.33 -29.72 -12.87
N LEU A 427 -10.05 -29.40 -13.11
CA LEU A 427 -9.11 -29.08 -12.04
C LEU A 427 -9.04 -27.58 -11.70
N VAL A 428 -9.40 -26.70 -12.64
CA VAL A 428 -9.28 -25.24 -12.48
C VAL A 428 -10.64 -24.52 -12.58
N ASP A 429 -10.83 -23.49 -11.77
CA ASP A 429 -12.03 -22.66 -11.74
C ASP A 429 -11.79 -21.19 -12.12
N GLY A 430 -10.53 -20.74 -12.14
CA GLY A 430 -10.17 -19.38 -12.46
C GLY A 430 -8.78 -19.26 -13.06
N VAL A 431 -8.56 -18.18 -13.81
CA VAL A 431 -7.28 -17.88 -14.45
C VAL A 431 -6.81 -16.53 -13.96
N GLY A 432 -5.67 -16.52 -13.27
CA GLY A 432 -4.98 -15.35 -12.78
C GLY A 432 -4.01 -14.80 -13.81
N ILE A 433 -3.92 -13.48 -13.88
CA ILE A 433 -2.98 -12.72 -14.69
C ILE A 433 -2.41 -11.63 -13.78
N GLN A 434 -1.10 -11.64 -13.52
CA GLN A 434 -0.48 -10.70 -12.56
C GLN A 434 -0.73 -9.24 -12.98
N GLY A 435 -0.17 -8.81 -14.10
CA GLY A 435 -0.44 -7.49 -14.68
C GLY A 435 0.49 -6.40 -14.16
N HIS A 436 1.68 -6.75 -13.70
CA HIS A 436 2.69 -5.83 -13.23
C HIS A 436 3.16 -4.84 -14.30
N ALA A 437 3.72 -3.72 -13.84
CA ALA A 437 4.22 -2.65 -14.68
C ALA A 437 5.32 -3.08 -15.65
N PHE A 438 6.23 -3.97 -15.20
CA PHE A 438 7.34 -4.45 -16.04
C PHE A 438 6.85 -5.27 -17.25
N GLU A 439 5.64 -5.81 -17.18
CA GLU A 439 5.03 -6.53 -18.30
C GLU A 439 4.28 -5.57 -19.23
N THR A 440 3.56 -4.60 -18.66
CA THR A 440 2.53 -3.83 -19.35
C THR A 440 3.02 -2.51 -19.92
N ARG A 441 4.14 -1.97 -19.42
CA ARG A 441 4.74 -0.71 -19.88
C ARG A 441 5.10 -0.80 -21.36
N GLY A 442 4.66 0.18 -22.14
CA GLY A 442 4.90 0.25 -23.59
C GLY A 442 4.07 -0.74 -24.44
N ILE A 443 3.24 -1.59 -23.83
CA ILE A 443 2.40 -2.54 -24.56
C ILE A 443 1.06 -1.90 -24.94
N PRO A 444 0.62 -1.91 -26.21
CA PRO A 444 -0.67 -1.35 -26.60
C PRO A 444 -1.85 -1.98 -25.84
N ALA A 445 -2.81 -1.14 -25.42
CA ALA A 445 -4.02 -1.62 -24.74
C ALA A 445 -4.83 -2.62 -25.58
N THR A 446 -4.78 -2.49 -26.91
CA THR A 446 -5.40 -3.44 -27.85
C THR A 446 -4.77 -4.83 -27.79
N THR A 447 -3.46 -4.93 -27.58
CA THR A 447 -2.76 -6.20 -27.37
C THR A 447 -3.23 -6.87 -26.07
N LEU A 448 -3.33 -6.09 -24.98
CA LEU A 448 -3.85 -6.58 -23.70
C LEU A 448 -5.28 -7.12 -23.85
N ALA A 449 -6.14 -6.36 -24.53
CA ALA A 449 -7.54 -6.75 -24.80
C ALA A 449 -7.64 -8.04 -25.64
N ALA A 450 -6.83 -8.16 -26.69
CA ALA A 450 -6.83 -9.32 -27.57
C ALA A 450 -6.40 -10.59 -26.82
N ASN A 451 -5.32 -10.52 -26.03
CA ASN A 451 -4.84 -11.67 -25.26
C ASN A 451 -5.78 -12.03 -24.10
N LEU A 452 -6.42 -11.06 -23.45
CA LEU A 452 -7.51 -11.33 -22.51
C LEU A 452 -8.68 -12.07 -23.17
N THR A 453 -9.03 -11.70 -24.40
CA THR A 453 -10.07 -12.40 -25.17
C THR A 453 -9.65 -13.84 -25.50
N THR A 454 -8.39 -14.05 -25.89
CA THR A 454 -7.81 -15.38 -26.10
C THR A 454 -7.93 -16.24 -24.83
N LEU A 455 -7.49 -15.74 -23.68
CA LEU A 455 -7.56 -16.49 -22.42
C LEU A 455 -9.01 -16.76 -21.98
N ALA A 456 -9.92 -15.81 -22.21
CA ALA A 456 -11.34 -15.98 -21.90
C ALA A 456 -12.03 -17.08 -22.74
N SER A 457 -11.45 -17.48 -23.87
CA SER A 457 -11.98 -18.58 -24.69
C SER A 457 -11.95 -19.94 -23.99
N ALA A 458 -11.14 -20.10 -22.94
CA ALA A 458 -11.15 -21.29 -22.07
C ALA A 458 -12.46 -21.46 -21.28
N GLY A 459 -13.35 -20.45 -21.28
CA GLY A 459 -14.63 -20.52 -20.56
C GLY A 459 -14.52 -20.37 -19.05
N LYS A 460 -13.35 -20.00 -18.52
CA LYS A 460 -13.11 -19.76 -17.09
C LYS A 460 -13.07 -18.26 -16.77
N PRO A 461 -13.49 -17.82 -15.57
CA PRO A 461 -13.35 -16.44 -15.13
C PRO A 461 -11.87 -16.04 -15.04
N LEU A 462 -11.58 -14.83 -15.52
CA LEU A 462 -10.25 -14.22 -15.42
C LEU A 462 -10.16 -13.32 -14.19
N TYR A 463 -8.99 -13.24 -13.57
CA TYR A 463 -8.70 -12.34 -12.47
C TYR A 463 -7.38 -11.63 -12.75
N ILE A 464 -7.36 -10.31 -12.61
CA ILE A 464 -6.10 -9.58 -12.56
C ILE A 464 -5.63 -9.62 -11.11
N THR A 465 -4.48 -10.21 -10.85
CA THR A 465 -4.12 -10.70 -9.52
C THR A 465 -3.09 -9.85 -8.81
N GLU A 466 -2.28 -9.07 -9.54
CA GLU A 466 -1.12 -8.37 -9.01
C GLU A 466 -0.85 -7.04 -9.76
N LEU A 467 -1.91 -6.28 -10.07
CA LEU A 467 -1.78 -5.07 -10.87
C LEU A 467 -1.00 -3.99 -10.11
N ASP A 468 0.08 -3.53 -10.71
CA ASP A 468 0.78 -2.29 -10.33
C ASP A 468 1.22 -1.54 -11.60
N ILE A 469 1.36 -0.21 -11.47
CA ILE A 469 1.71 0.67 -12.57
C ILE A 469 2.73 1.69 -12.06
N ASP A 470 3.92 1.63 -12.63
CA ASP A 470 5.05 2.49 -12.28
C ASP A 470 4.73 3.96 -12.56
N GLY A 471 5.17 4.83 -11.66
CA GLY A 471 4.95 6.27 -11.71
C GLY A 471 6.24 7.05 -11.81
N VAL A 472 7.28 6.49 -12.43
CA VAL A 472 8.58 7.14 -12.61
C VAL A 472 8.92 7.38 -14.08
N ASP A 473 9.65 8.46 -14.34
CA ASP A 473 10.22 8.78 -15.65
C ASP A 473 11.43 7.89 -16.01
N ALA A 474 12.05 8.15 -17.17
CA ALA A 474 13.23 7.39 -17.62
C ALA A 474 14.47 7.59 -16.73
N SER A 475 14.50 8.64 -15.90
CA SER A 475 15.54 8.94 -14.93
C SER A 475 15.17 8.49 -13.51
N SER A 476 14.10 7.69 -13.36
CA SER A 476 13.58 7.18 -12.08
C SER A 476 13.05 8.25 -11.12
N ASN A 477 12.72 9.46 -11.62
CA ASN A 477 12.04 10.47 -10.82
C ASN A 477 10.54 10.21 -10.81
N LEU A 478 9.89 10.39 -9.65
CA LEU A 478 8.44 10.26 -9.53
C LEU A 478 7.72 11.32 -10.37
N ASP A 479 6.76 10.88 -11.19
CA ASP A 479 5.91 11.73 -12.02
C ASP A 479 4.47 11.19 -12.01
N ASP A 480 3.57 11.96 -11.40
CA ASP A 480 2.15 11.65 -11.29
C ASP A 480 1.42 11.63 -12.64
N ALA A 481 1.87 12.43 -13.63
CA ALA A 481 1.26 12.47 -14.95
C ALA A 481 1.55 11.18 -15.73
N ILE A 482 2.76 10.63 -15.58
CA ILE A 482 3.13 9.33 -16.17
C ILE A 482 2.27 8.23 -15.58
N GLN A 483 2.16 8.15 -14.24
CA GLN A 483 1.35 7.11 -13.60
C GLN A 483 -0.12 7.21 -14.02
N LEU A 484 -0.68 8.43 -14.04
CA LEU A 484 -2.06 8.66 -14.45
C LEU A 484 -2.31 8.21 -15.90
N ALA A 485 -1.43 8.58 -16.83
CA ALA A 485 -1.56 8.21 -18.24
C ALA A 485 -1.53 6.69 -18.44
N GLU A 486 -0.65 5.98 -17.73
CA GLU A 486 -0.56 4.53 -17.80
C GLU A 486 -1.80 3.84 -17.17
N TYR A 487 -2.31 4.35 -16.05
CA TYR A 487 -3.59 3.88 -15.48
C TYR A 487 -4.75 4.06 -16.46
N GLN A 488 -4.84 5.22 -17.11
CA GLN A 488 -5.86 5.51 -18.13
C GLN A 488 -5.75 4.61 -19.37
N ARG A 489 -4.55 4.16 -19.71
CA ARG A 489 -4.29 3.25 -20.83
C ARG A 489 -4.63 1.79 -20.49
N ILE A 490 -4.20 1.33 -19.32
CA ILE A 490 -4.25 -0.10 -18.94
C ILE A 490 -5.58 -0.44 -18.27
N PHE A 491 -5.93 0.26 -17.18
CA PHE A 491 -6.99 -0.14 -16.26
C PHE A 491 -8.37 -0.29 -16.93
N PRO A 492 -8.82 0.62 -17.83
CA PRO A 492 -10.12 0.48 -18.50
C PRO A 492 -10.28 -0.82 -19.28
N THR A 493 -9.22 -1.23 -19.98
CA THR A 493 -9.19 -2.47 -20.76
C THR A 493 -9.42 -3.69 -19.88
N LEU A 494 -8.75 -3.73 -18.72
CA LEU A 494 -8.88 -4.82 -17.76
C LEU A 494 -10.26 -4.81 -17.07
N TRP A 495 -10.66 -3.63 -16.57
CA TRP A 495 -11.87 -3.46 -15.77
C TRP A 495 -13.15 -3.73 -16.54
N THR A 496 -13.22 -3.27 -17.80
CA THR A 496 -14.43 -3.40 -18.64
C THR A 496 -14.53 -4.74 -19.37
N HIS A 497 -13.47 -5.55 -19.40
CA HIS A 497 -13.50 -6.86 -20.05
C HIS A 497 -14.51 -7.80 -19.35
N PRO A 498 -15.43 -8.44 -20.08
CA PRO A 498 -16.52 -9.24 -19.49
C PRO A 498 -16.04 -10.54 -18.84
N GLY A 499 -14.89 -11.06 -19.29
CA GLY A 499 -14.25 -12.25 -18.72
C GLY A 499 -13.58 -11.99 -17.37
N VAL A 500 -13.20 -10.73 -17.07
CA VAL A 500 -12.51 -10.37 -15.82
C VAL A 500 -13.52 -10.24 -14.68
N LYS A 501 -13.34 -10.97 -13.58
CA LYS A 501 -14.24 -11.04 -12.41
C LYS A 501 -13.67 -10.40 -11.15
N GLY A 502 -12.44 -9.92 -11.19
CA GLY A 502 -11.84 -9.12 -10.15
C GLY A 502 -10.47 -8.59 -10.57
N ILE A 503 -10.06 -7.50 -9.93
CA ILE A 503 -8.70 -6.94 -10.05
C ILE A 503 -8.17 -6.78 -8.63
N THR A 504 -6.91 -7.14 -8.40
CA THR A 504 -6.20 -6.94 -7.13
C THR A 504 -4.99 -6.05 -7.40
N LEU A 505 -4.83 -4.97 -6.64
CA LEU A 505 -3.64 -4.12 -6.74
C LEU A 505 -2.51 -4.69 -5.89
N TRP A 506 -1.29 -4.74 -6.43
CA TRP A 506 -0.10 -5.23 -5.74
C TRP A 506 0.57 -4.15 -4.86
N GLY A 507 -0.25 -3.56 -4.01
CA GLY A 507 0.13 -2.48 -3.11
C GLY A 507 -0.39 -1.12 -3.58
N TYR A 508 -0.57 -0.21 -2.63
CA TYR A 508 -1.05 1.14 -2.89
C TYR A 508 -0.37 2.19 -2.02
N ARG A 509 0.39 1.80 -0.99
CA ARG A 509 1.23 2.69 -0.16
C ARG A 509 2.71 2.31 -0.29
N PRO A 510 3.67 3.22 -0.02
CA PRO A 510 5.09 2.88 0.04
C PRO A 510 5.35 1.70 0.98
N GLY A 511 6.31 0.84 0.62
CA GLY A 511 6.67 -0.38 1.34
C GLY A 511 6.20 -1.68 0.68
N HIS A 512 5.52 -1.61 -0.48
CA HIS A 512 5.26 -2.77 -1.35
C HIS A 512 6.42 -3.01 -2.33
N TRP A 513 6.38 -4.15 -3.04
CA TRP A 513 7.44 -4.59 -3.96
C TRP A 513 7.99 -3.51 -4.92
N ARG A 514 7.12 -2.72 -5.56
CA ARG A 514 7.50 -1.72 -6.58
C ARG A 514 7.54 -0.28 -6.05
N THR A 515 7.89 -0.12 -4.77
CA THR A 515 7.99 1.22 -4.15
C THR A 515 9.02 2.11 -4.84
N ALA A 516 10.18 1.54 -5.22
CA ALA A 516 11.25 2.28 -5.89
C ALA A 516 10.84 2.79 -7.29
N GLN A 517 9.91 2.11 -7.95
CA GLN A 517 9.38 2.51 -9.26
C GLN A 517 8.15 3.42 -9.15
N GLY A 518 7.86 3.92 -7.94
CA GLY A 518 6.78 4.87 -7.72
C GLY A 518 5.40 4.29 -8.05
N ALA A 519 5.19 2.99 -7.86
CA ALA A 519 3.92 2.34 -8.20
C ALA A 519 2.83 2.47 -7.11
N TYR A 520 3.15 3.01 -5.94
CA TYR A 520 2.16 3.34 -4.90
C TYR A 520 1.18 4.41 -5.38
N LEU A 521 -0.04 4.40 -4.84
CA LEU A 521 -1.16 5.27 -5.21
C LEU A 521 -1.50 6.30 -4.13
N ALA A 522 -1.09 6.05 -2.88
CA ALA A 522 -1.15 6.99 -1.78
C ALA A 522 0.25 7.21 -1.23
N ASN A 523 0.54 8.44 -0.78
CA ASN A 523 1.81 8.81 -0.17
C ASN A 523 1.94 8.26 1.25
N ALA A 524 3.12 8.41 1.86
CA ALA A 524 3.38 7.96 3.23
C ALA A 524 2.44 8.62 4.27
N ASP A 525 2.00 9.85 4.03
CA ASP A 525 0.99 10.57 4.83
C ASP A 525 -0.47 10.25 4.47
N ASN A 526 -0.66 9.27 3.59
CA ASN A 526 -1.94 8.81 3.06
C ASN A 526 -2.61 9.74 2.05
N THR A 527 -2.04 10.90 1.72
CA THR A 527 -2.57 11.73 0.64
C THR A 527 -2.61 10.92 -0.66
N GLU A 528 -3.73 11.00 -1.36
CA GLU A 528 -3.96 10.25 -2.60
C GLU A 528 -3.22 10.92 -3.76
N ARG A 529 -2.49 10.12 -4.55
CA ARG A 529 -1.86 10.58 -5.79
C ARG A 529 -2.89 10.69 -6.90
N THR A 530 -2.53 11.40 -7.96
CA THR A 530 -3.46 11.74 -9.05
C THR A 530 -4.10 10.51 -9.70
N ALA A 531 -3.32 9.45 -9.92
CA ALA A 531 -3.82 8.18 -10.47
C ALA A 531 -4.84 7.50 -9.55
N PHE A 532 -4.71 7.63 -8.23
CA PHE A 532 -5.62 7.01 -7.27
C PHE A 532 -6.97 7.71 -7.25
N VAL A 533 -6.96 9.04 -7.23
CA VAL A 533 -8.18 9.87 -7.33
C VAL A 533 -8.93 9.52 -8.62
N TRP A 534 -8.21 9.45 -9.74
CA TRP A 534 -8.78 9.04 -11.03
C TRP A 534 -9.35 7.62 -10.97
N LEU A 535 -8.61 6.64 -10.43
CA LEU A 535 -9.04 5.25 -10.33
C LEU A 535 -10.33 5.11 -9.52
N GLN A 536 -10.40 5.76 -8.36
CA GLN A 536 -11.59 5.77 -7.52
C GLN A 536 -12.80 6.30 -8.29
N ASN A 537 -12.66 7.45 -8.96
CA ASN A 537 -13.74 8.04 -9.74
C ASN A 537 -14.13 7.14 -10.91
N TYR A 538 -13.15 6.63 -11.65
CA TYR A 538 -13.36 5.74 -12.80
C TYR A 538 -14.12 4.48 -12.39
N VAL A 539 -13.69 3.78 -11.33
CA VAL A 539 -14.35 2.56 -10.86
C VAL A 539 -15.78 2.85 -10.41
N ARG A 540 -15.98 3.90 -9.59
CA ARG A 540 -17.31 4.28 -9.06
C ARG A 540 -18.28 4.65 -10.18
N THR A 541 -17.85 5.41 -11.18
CA THR A 541 -18.71 5.91 -12.26
C THR A 541 -18.87 4.95 -13.43
N THR A 542 -17.92 4.04 -13.64
CA THR A 542 -18.00 3.08 -14.75
C THR A 542 -19.16 2.12 -14.56
N VAL A 543 -20.07 2.12 -15.54
CA VAL A 543 -21.13 1.12 -15.65
C VAL A 543 -20.56 -0.10 -16.36
N LEU A 544 -20.35 -1.16 -15.59
CA LEU A 544 -19.94 -2.43 -16.16
C LEU A 544 -21.13 -3.08 -16.82
N LYS A 545 -20.97 -3.47 -18.08
CA LYS A 545 -21.90 -4.41 -18.71
C LYS A 545 -21.82 -5.68 -17.89
N VAL A 546 -22.82 -5.90 -17.04
CA VAL A 546 -23.19 -7.27 -16.68
C VAL A 546 -23.42 -7.92 -18.03
N LYS A 547 -22.83 -9.09 -18.31
CA LYS A 547 -23.44 -9.93 -19.32
C LYS A 547 -24.89 -10.04 -18.84
N ASN A 548 -25.80 -9.32 -19.49
CA ASN A 548 -27.11 -9.89 -19.69
C ASN A 548 -26.75 -11.27 -20.25
N GLY A 549 -26.86 -12.31 -19.42
CA GLY A 549 -27.11 -13.63 -19.98
C GLY A 549 -28.17 -13.37 -21.04
N GLN A 550 -27.83 -13.70 -22.28
CA GLN A 550 -28.63 -13.55 -23.50
C GLN A 550 -29.89 -12.71 -23.33
N GLU A 551 -30.03 -11.55 -23.99
CA GLU A 551 -31.30 -10.81 -24.13
C GLU A 551 -32.46 -11.51 -23.41
N THR A 552 -32.70 -11.17 -22.13
CA THR A 552 -33.56 -11.99 -21.26
C THR A 552 -34.83 -12.35 -22.02
N THR A 553 -34.94 -13.62 -22.41
CA THR A 553 -36.15 -14.16 -23.05
C THR A 553 -37.32 -14.00 -22.09
N VAL A 554 -37.04 -13.87 -20.78
CA VAL A 554 -38.02 -13.55 -19.76
C VAL A 554 -38.49 -12.08 -19.85
N ARG A 555 -39.72 -11.86 -20.31
CA ARG A 555 -40.41 -10.56 -20.26
C ARG A 555 -41.45 -10.55 -19.14
N LEU A 556 -41.52 -9.42 -18.42
CA LEU A 556 -42.55 -9.15 -17.42
C LEU A 556 -43.51 -8.10 -17.98
N PHE A 557 -44.80 -8.42 -18.09
CA PHE A 557 -45.80 -7.50 -18.62
C PHE A 557 -47.22 -7.76 -18.03
N PRO A 558 -48.02 -6.73 -17.72
CA PRO A 558 -47.67 -5.31 -17.75
C PRO A 558 -46.73 -4.93 -16.60
N ASN A 559 -45.90 -3.93 -16.87
CA ASN A 559 -45.02 -3.29 -15.89
C ASN A 559 -44.89 -1.80 -16.26
N PRO A 560 -45.55 -0.89 -15.55
CA PRO A 560 -46.18 -1.06 -14.24
C PRO A 560 -47.46 -1.94 -14.26
N THR A 561 -47.79 -2.56 -13.13
CA THR A 561 -49.05 -3.29 -12.92
C THR A 561 -49.96 -2.55 -11.93
N ALA A 562 -51.25 -2.43 -12.24
CA ALA A 562 -52.20 -1.65 -11.44
C ALA A 562 -52.71 -2.39 -10.19
N ASP A 563 -52.64 -3.71 -10.16
CA ASP A 563 -53.24 -4.55 -9.12
C ASP A 563 -52.39 -5.79 -8.80
N GLY A 564 -51.11 -5.76 -9.15
CA GLY A 564 -50.19 -6.89 -8.97
C GLY A 564 -50.43 -8.05 -9.95
N ARG A 565 -51.22 -7.83 -11.03
CA ARG A 565 -51.33 -8.74 -12.17
C ARG A 565 -50.19 -8.56 -13.16
N PHE A 566 -49.41 -9.60 -13.41
CA PHE A 566 -48.42 -9.60 -14.48
C PHE A 566 -48.12 -11.01 -14.96
N SER A 567 -47.64 -11.10 -16.19
CA SER A 567 -47.20 -12.33 -16.83
C SER A 567 -45.69 -12.32 -16.96
N LEU A 568 -45.06 -13.46 -16.68
CA LEU A 568 -43.69 -13.77 -17.07
C LEU A 568 -43.75 -14.65 -18.31
N THR A 569 -43.24 -14.20 -19.46
CA THR A 569 -43.09 -15.03 -20.68
C THR A 569 -41.62 -15.36 -20.87
N GLY A 570 -41.24 -16.55 -21.34
CA GLY A 570 -39.85 -16.97 -21.51
C GLY A 570 -39.28 -17.78 -20.35
N THR A 571 -40.14 -18.40 -19.54
CA THR A 571 -39.78 -19.05 -18.27
C THR A 571 -39.36 -20.52 -18.39
N GLN A 572 -39.01 -21.00 -19.59
CA GLN A 572 -38.74 -22.42 -19.85
C GLN A 572 -37.54 -22.96 -19.05
N THR A 573 -36.53 -22.13 -18.82
CA THR A 573 -35.31 -22.48 -18.05
C THR A 573 -35.42 -22.14 -16.56
N ILE A 574 -36.51 -21.49 -16.14
CA ILE A 574 -36.68 -20.97 -14.78
C ILE A 574 -37.26 -22.04 -13.87
N THR A 575 -36.57 -22.27 -12.75
CA THR A 575 -36.97 -23.25 -11.73
C THR A 575 -37.64 -22.59 -10.53
N GLN A 576 -37.33 -21.32 -10.26
CA GLN A 576 -37.86 -20.60 -9.11
C GLN A 576 -38.10 -19.13 -9.40
N LEU A 577 -39.19 -18.60 -8.87
CA LEU A 577 -39.51 -17.18 -8.78
C LEU A 577 -39.49 -16.76 -7.32
N ARG A 578 -38.88 -15.61 -7.03
CA ARG A 578 -38.92 -14.92 -5.75
C ARG A 578 -39.13 -13.42 -5.99
N ILE A 579 -40.00 -12.78 -5.22
CA ILE A 579 -40.22 -11.34 -5.27
C ILE A 579 -39.82 -10.76 -3.92
N VAL A 580 -38.99 -9.71 -3.95
CA VAL A 580 -38.52 -9.02 -2.75
C VAL A 580 -38.90 -7.55 -2.77
N ASP A 581 -39.18 -6.99 -1.60
CA ASP A 581 -39.44 -5.56 -1.43
C ASP A 581 -38.14 -4.73 -1.39
N ARG A 582 -38.26 -3.41 -1.25
CA ARG A 582 -37.10 -2.48 -1.17
C ARG A 582 -36.19 -2.71 0.04
N LEU A 583 -36.65 -3.45 1.05
CA LEU A 583 -35.88 -3.81 2.24
C LEU A 583 -35.26 -5.21 2.10
N GLY A 584 -35.40 -5.86 0.94
CA GLY A 584 -34.86 -7.20 0.66
C GLY A 584 -35.69 -8.34 1.25
N ARG A 585 -36.89 -8.06 1.79
CA ARG A 585 -37.77 -9.09 2.38
C ARG A 585 -38.53 -9.80 1.28
N THR A 586 -38.59 -11.14 1.35
CA THR A 586 -39.40 -11.94 0.42
C THR A 586 -40.88 -11.67 0.66
N VAL A 587 -41.58 -11.20 -0.38
CA VAL A 587 -43.04 -11.01 -0.36
C VAL A 587 -43.78 -12.10 -1.13
N HIS A 588 -43.10 -12.80 -2.05
CA HIS A 588 -43.64 -13.95 -2.76
C HIS A 588 -42.52 -14.89 -3.19
N GLN A 589 -42.80 -16.20 -3.22
CA GLN A 589 -41.88 -17.20 -3.73
C GLN A 589 -42.68 -18.40 -4.25
N GLN A 590 -42.33 -18.90 -5.42
CA GLN A 590 -42.92 -20.10 -6.00
C GLN A 590 -41.91 -20.87 -6.86
N ALA A 591 -42.00 -22.20 -6.86
CA ALA A 591 -41.30 -23.03 -7.82
C ALA A 591 -42.04 -22.98 -9.17
N LEU A 592 -41.30 -22.92 -10.26
CA LEU A 592 -41.84 -22.92 -11.63
C LEU A 592 -41.61 -24.26 -12.30
N ARG A 593 -42.58 -24.70 -13.11
CA ARG A 593 -42.56 -26.00 -13.80
C ARG A 593 -42.17 -25.87 -15.27
N GLN A 594 -41.09 -25.14 -15.58
CA GLN A 594 -40.50 -25.04 -16.93
C GLN A 594 -41.55 -24.74 -18.03
N GLN A 595 -42.49 -23.84 -17.73
CA GLN A 595 -43.55 -23.45 -18.65
C GLN A 595 -43.10 -22.25 -19.49
N PRO A 596 -43.65 -22.05 -20.71
CA PRO A 596 -43.29 -20.92 -21.56
C PRO A 596 -43.76 -19.58 -21.00
N ALA A 597 -44.83 -19.56 -20.22
CA ALA A 597 -45.29 -18.38 -19.52
C ALA A 597 -45.95 -18.73 -18.18
N VAL A 598 -45.97 -17.75 -17.26
CA VAL A 598 -46.57 -17.85 -15.94
C VAL A 598 -47.33 -16.56 -15.64
N ASP A 599 -48.63 -16.66 -15.46
CA ASP A 599 -49.47 -15.54 -15.03
C ASP A 599 -49.53 -15.48 -13.51
N LEU A 600 -49.36 -14.27 -12.97
CA LEU A 600 -49.32 -13.99 -11.54
C LEU A 600 -50.36 -12.95 -11.17
N GLN A 601 -51.09 -13.24 -10.10
CA GLN A 601 -51.92 -12.30 -9.38
C GLN A 601 -51.44 -12.26 -7.94
N LEU A 602 -50.81 -11.16 -7.54
CA LEU A 602 -50.30 -11.00 -6.19
C LEU A 602 -50.93 -9.78 -5.52
N GLN A 603 -51.32 -9.92 -4.26
CA GLN A 603 -51.74 -8.79 -3.43
C GLN A 603 -50.50 -8.05 -2.92
N LEU A 604 -49.93 -7.20 -3.77
CA LEU A 604 -48.78 -6.36 -3.45
C LEU A 604 -49.25 -4.93 -3.16
N ALA A 605 -48.65 -4.29 -2.16
CA ALA A 605 -48.86 -2.87 -1.93
C ALA A 605 -48.24 -2.05 -3.08
N ARG A 606 -48.70 -0.81 -3.27
CA ARG A 606 -48.07 0.11 -4.21
C ARG A 606 -46.60 0.29 -3.89
N GLY A 607 -45.73 0.11 -4.88
CA GLY A 607 -44.29 0.14 -4.64
C GLY A 607 -43.44 -0.51 -5.72
N LEU A 608 -42.12 -0.43 -5.52
CA LEU A 608 -41.14 -1.07 -6.39
C LEU A 608 -40.65 -2.36 -5.72
N TYR A 609 -40.68 -3.45 -6.48
CA TYR A 609 -40.23 -4.77 -6.09
C TYR A 609 -39.14 -5.25 -7.05
N VAL A 610 -38.35 -6.21 -6.59
CA VAL A 610 -37.40 -6.95 -7.43
C VAL A 610 -37.91 -8.37 -7.61
N VAL A 611 -38.07 -8.77 -8.85
CA VAL A 611 -38.38 -10.13 -9.28
C VAL A 611 -37.06 -10.85 -9.52
N GLN A 612 -36.77 -11.85 -8.70
CA GLN A 612 -35.61 -12.72 -8.79
C GLN A 612 -36.05 -14.07 -9.36
N LEU A 613 -35.42 -14.50 -10.44
CA LEU A 613 -35.69 -15.76 -11.11
C LEU A 613 -34.42 -16.61 -11.07
N THR A 614 -34.56 -17.88 -10.71
CA THR A 614 -33.44 -18.82 -10.67
C THR A 614 -33.55 -19.78 -11.84
N GLU A 615 -32.47 -19.92 -12.62
CA GLU A 615 -32.38 -20.89 -13.72
C GLU A 615 -32.02 -22.30 -13.22
N GLN A 616 -32.11 -23.29 -14.10
CA GLN A 616 -31.69 -24.67 -13.80
C GLN A 616 -30.22 -24.80 -13.40
N ASP A 617 -29.34 -23.95 -13.95
CA ASP A 617 -27.90 -23.93 -13.65
C ASP A 617 -27.56 -23.13 -12.37
N GLY A 618 -28.58 -22.65 -11.66
CA GLY A 618 -28.43 -21.83 -10.46
C GLY A 618 -28.17 -20.34 -10.73
N SER A 619 -28.13 -19.92 -12.00
CA SER A 619 -27.99 -18.50 -12.34
C SER A 619 -29.21 -17.69 -11.87
N LEU A 620 -28.99 -16.39 -11.60
CA LEU A 620 -30.03 -15.48 -11.14
C LEU A 620 -30.32 -14.40 -12.19
N ILE A 621 -31.58 -14.31 -12.62
CA ILE A 621 -32.10 -13.21 -13.43
C ILE A 621 -32.88 -12.27 -12.50
N THR A 622 -32.69 -10.97 -12.66
CA THR A 622 -33.44 -9.98 -11.89
C THR A 622 -34.17 -9.00 -12.80
N SER A 623 -35.43 -8.69 -12.45
CA SER A 623 -36.24 -7.68 -13.11
C SER A 623 -36.92 -6.79 -12.09
N LYS A 624 -37.29 -5.57 -12.50
CA LYS A 624 -38.02 -4.61 -11.66
C LYS A 624 -39.51 -4.81 -11.88
N LEU A 625 -40.31 -4.76 -10.82
CA LEU A 625 -41.78 -4.74 -10.88
C LEU A 625 -42.28 -3.49 -10.17
N LEU A 626 -42.99 -2.62 -10.89
CA LEU A 626 -43.67 -1.47 -10.31
C LEU A 626 -45.16 -1.80 -10.15
N VAL A 627 -45.70 -1.64 -8.94
CA VAL A 627 -47.12 -1.78 -8.62
C VAL A 627 -47.69 -0.38 -8.35
N GLU A 628 -48.68 0.05 -9.16
CA GLU A 628 -49.22 1.43 -9.18
C GLU A 628 -50.49 1.68 -8.38
#